data_AF-A0A2E5E9Y6-F1
#
_entry.id   AF-A0A2E5E9Y6-F1
#
_cell.length_a   1.000
_cell.length_b   1.000
_cell.length_c   1.000
_cell.angle_alpha   90.00
_cell.angle_beta   90.00
_cell.angle_gamma   90.00
#
_symmetry.space_group_name_H-M   'P 1'
#
loop_
_entity.id
_entity.type
_entity.pdbx_description
1 polymer ?
#
loop_
_entity_poly.entity_id
_entity_poly.type
_entity_poly.pdbx_seq_one_letter_code
_entity_poly.pdbx_strand_id
1 'polypeptide(L)'
;MKTSRHRPFISAMIIALLGSSAMAADVQPPKDGLPPLDQVELAQLHMAALTAASSTGPIEAIAKGTTRVLEAVVLEVRGRCQWKATEEDAWQKAAKDHRLKPGSLIRTGLRSHLALRCGPNATILVDSNSRVAVPALAQNGETLSTIVQVERGRADFKVDRVGLTNDFSVVTPSGALSVRGTGMGVAYDGFNGASVYGARFNSINAIEMRYYGQKKVWSVSGGGATSNRAKNPTKRAVTKSVGGKKPINKAHAMDAKGASKGGPPPRGVDGGLRETTRLVLGAEQGVREAQRREAFQEEFRVAQEAMKPPPAPPAAPPAAPPAAPPEPPAPPPPAPPPPDDPIEPPPPPVDVIDLPGYQSYFREVVSPTDRGMLAAAVFMDLVPSDYFQDDKLDIPIALVDPGFFLRQQIPLEFEPALYDLLNNPEVAEGLIIRAKGDFALDDLQYNPQLPEGAPIQTMADLYGRLLSMGSERYLEWGSGGQGPIDHDLDMILQAVNQFANVPEFANQPIQVREAFVESLKATLYDQEAFTAYGQALQLRMPGGGINPP
;
A
#
# COMPACT_ATOMS: atom_id res chain seq x y z
N MET A 1 57.05 40.84 53.13
CA MET A 1 56.20 42.01 52.79
C MET A 1 55.45 41.70 51.49
N LYS A 2 54.13 41.93 51.51
CA LYS A 2 53.17 41.97 50.38
C LYS A 2 52.82 40.66 49.67
N THR A 3 51.76 40.05 50.20
CA THR A 3 50.82 39.11 49.59
C THR A 3 50.07 39.72 48.39
N SER A 4 49.93 38.97 47.30
CA SER A 4 48.96 39.24 46.22
C SER A 4 48.33 37.92 45.79
N ARG A 5 47.01 37.80 46.04
CA ARG A 5 46.13 36.71 45.61
C ARG A 5 45.44 37.12 44.31
N HIS A 6 45.50 36.29 43.28
CA HIS A 6 44.58 36.38 42.14
C HIS A 6 44.09 34.98 41.70
N ARG A 7 42.79 34.75 41.90
CA ARG A 7 41.87 33.82 41.23
C ARG A 7 40.44 34.35 41.51
N PRO A 8 39.41 34.04 40.70
CA PRO A 8 39.19 34.52 39.34
C PRO A 8 37.87 35.33 39.23
N PHE A 9 37.82 36.27 38.29
CA PHE A 9 36.57 36.82 37.76
C PHE A 9 35.92 35.76 36.85
N ILE A 10 34.68 35.36 37.16
CA ILE A 10 33.57 34.90 36.29
C ILE A 10 32.58 34.16 37.23
N SER A 11 31.72 34.93 37.89
CA SER A 11 30.48 34.46 38.55
C SER A 11 29.70 35.67 39.06
N ALA A 12 29.12 36.45 38.16
CA ALA A 12 28.22 37.55 38.54
C ALA A 12 27.17 37.90 37.46
N MET A 13 26.88 36.99 36.50
CA MET A 13 25.89 37.26 35.46
C MET A 13 24.89 36.10 35.24
N ILE A 14 24.61 35.33 36.30
CA ILE A 14 23.57 34.27 36.31
C ILE A 14 22.59 34.43 37.51
N ILE A 15 22.75 35.45 38.38
CA ILE A 15 21.88 35.67 39.55
C ILE A 15 21.07 36.99 39.42
N ALA A 16 20.51 37.25 38.23
CA ALA A 16 19.63 38.41 38.02
C ALA A 16 18.38 38.09 37.17
N LEU A 17 18.02 36.81 37.02
CA LEU A 17 16.83 36.39 36.27
C LEU A 17 16.00 35.30 36.97
N LEU A 18 16.04 35.28 38.32
CA LEU A 18 15.25 34.38 39.18
C LEU A 18 14.60 35.16 40.33
N GLY A 19 13.83 36.20 40.02
CA GLY A 19 13.28 37.08 41.04
C GLY A 19 12.02 37.84 40.64
N SER A 20 11.00 37.14 40.13
CA SER A 20 9.61 37.63 40.00
C SER A 20 8.82 36.61 39.18
N SER A 21 8.07 35.66 39.74
CA SER A 21 6.73 35.92 40.26
C SER A 21 6.23 34.64 40.96
N ALA A 22 6.17 34.70 42.29
CA ALA A 22 5.42 33.76 43.11
C ALA A 22 4.02 34.35 43.35
N MET A 23 3.06 33.94 42.53
CA MET A 23 1.62 34.00 42.81
C MET A 23 1.02 32.70 42.30
N ALA A 24 1.27 31.61 43.01
CA ALA A 24 0.54 30.37 42.84
C ALA A 24 -0.83 30.57 43.49
N ALA A 25 -1.79 31.02 42.67
CA ALA A 25 -3.19 30.84 43.00
C ALA A 25 -3.46 29.33 43.08
N ASP A 26 -4.16 28.94 44.13
CA ASP A 26 -4.66 27.60 44.41
C ASP A 26 -5.67 27.22 43.32
N VAL A 27 -5.18 26.79 42.15
CA VAL A 27 -6.01 26.25 41.07
C VAL A 27 -6.39 24.84 41.49
N GLN A 28 -7.56 24.72 42.11
CA GLN A 28 -8.22 23.43 42.30
C GLN A 28 -8.27 22.71 40.96
N PRO A 29 -7.78 21.45 40.86
CA PRO A 29 -7.93 20.67 39.64
C PRO A 29 -9.43 20.57 39.32
N PRO A 30 -9.85 20.79 38.07
CA PRO A 30 -11.25 20.68 37.68
C PRO A 30 -11.77 19.32 38.14
N LYS A 31 -12.85 19.36 38.94
CA LYS A 31 -13.51 18.17 39.52
C LYS A 31 -14.22 17.32 38.46
N ASP A 32 -14.30 17.81 37.23
CA ASP A 32 -14.94 17.12 36.13
C ASP A 32 -13.88 16.34 35.36
N GLY A 33 -13.90 15.02 35.54
CA GLY A 33 -13.01 14.10 34.87
C GLY A 33 -13.11 14.28 33.36
N LEU A 34 -12.04 14.82 32.78
CA LEU A 34 -11.85 14.80 31.33
C LEU A 34 -12.10 13.37 30.86
N PRO A 35 -12.93 13.17 29.82
CA PRO A 35 -13.18 11.83 29.29
C PRO A 35 -11.83 11.19 28.95
N PRO A 36 -11.65 9.90 29.26
CA PRO A 36 -10.40 9.21 28.93
C PRO A 36 -10.16 9.34 27.44
N LEU A 37 -9.06 10.01 27.06
CA LEU A 37 -8.61 10.10 25.68
C LEU A 37 -8.57 8.68 25.10
N ASP A 38 -9.21 8.52 23.95
CA ASP A 38 -9.26 7.24 23.26
C ASP A 38 -7.83 6.77 22.96
N GLN A 39 -7.58 5.47 23.14
CA GLN A 39 -6.26 4.88 22.90
C GLN A 39 -5.85 5.06 21.43
N VAL A 40 -6.82 5.14 20.52
CA VAL A 40 -6.59 5.43 19.09
C VAL A 40 -6.11 6.86 18.89
N GLU A 41 -6.77 7.84 19.49
CA GLU A 41 -6.34 9.25 19.43
C GLU A 41 -4.95 9.42 20.03
N LEU A 42 -4.66 8.77 21.17
CA LEU A 42 -3.34 8.84 21.80
C LEU A 42 -2.25 8.18 20.95
N ALA A 43 -2.57 7.09 20.25
CA ALA A 43 -1.67 6.47 19.28
C ALA A 43 -1.44 7.36 18.06
N GLN A 44 -2.48 7.98 17.51
CA GLN A 44 -2.37 8.91 16.39
C GLN A 44 -1.57 10.17 16.75
N LEU A 45 -1.79 10.72 17.95
CA LEU A 45 -1.04 11.89 18.44
C LEU A 45 0.43 11.54 18.69
N HIS A 46 0.73 10.33 19.18
CA HIS A 46 2.10 9.83 19.29
C HIS A 46 2.74 9.57 17.92
N MET A 47 2.01 9.03 16.95
CA MET A 47 2.48 8.86 15.57
C MET A 47 2.74 10.21 14.91
N ALA A 48 1.83 11.18 15.03
CA ALA A 48 1.99 12.53 14.51
C ALA A 48 3.18 13.25 15.17
N ALA A 49 3.34 13.14 16.49
CA ALA A 49 4.49 13.67 17.22
C ALA A 49 5.80 12.95 16.88
N LEU A 50 5.76 11.67 16.49
CA LEU A 50 6.92 10.93 16.01
C LEU A 50 7.27 11.29 14.58
N THR A 51 6.30 11.46 13.70
CA THR A 51 6.47 12.00 12.35
C THR A 51 7.04 13.42 12.40
N ALA A 52 6.52 14.27 13.31
CA ALA A 52 7.02 15.62 13.55
C ALA A 52 8.41 15.65 14.19
N ALA A 53 8.78 14.65 15.00
CA ALA A 53 10.11 14.54 15.60
C ALA A 53 11.13 13.84 14.69
N SER A 54 10.67 12.96 13.78
CA SER A 54 11.50 12.31 12.75
C SER A 54 11.65 13.17 11.51
N SER A 55 10.69 14.05 11.23
CA SER A 55 10.93 15.24 10.45
C SER A 55 11.85 16.12 11.29
N THR A 56 13.16 15.91 11.17
CA THR A 56 14.09 17.01 11.40
C THR A 56 13.48 18.22 10.74
N GLY A 57 13.15 19.26 11.51
CA GLY A 57 12.47 20.46 11.02
C GLY A 57 13.13 21.01 9.75
N PRO A 58 12.47 21.95 9.05
CA PRO A 58 12.93 22.46 7.75
C PRO A 58 14.44 22.68 7.80
N ILE A 59 15.15 21.88 7.01
CA ILE A 59 16.61 21.85 7.05
C ILE A 59 17.05 23.16 6.43
N GLU A 60 17.72 23.98 7.23
CA GLU A 60 18.22 25.26 6.75
C GLU A 60 19.13 25.02 5.54
N ALA A 61 18.82 25.73 4.46
CA ALA A 61 19.64 25.70 3.26
C ALA A 61 21.05 26.21 3.62
N ILE A 62 22.08 25.49 3.19
CA ILE A 62 23.46 25.95 3.35
C ILE A 62 23.74 26.99 2.27
N ALA A 63 24.64 27.94 2.52
CA ALA A 63 25.01 28.97 1.56
C ALA A 63 25.39 28.36 0.19
N LYS A 64 24.88 28.95 -0.89
CA LYS A 64 25.12 28.51 -2.27
C LYS A 64 26.63 28.41 -2.52
N GLY A 65 27.09 27.25 -3.00
CA GLY A 65 28.50 26.95 -3.25
C GLY A 65 29.22 26.19 -2.13
N THR A 66 28.55 25.92 -1.00
CA THR A 66 29.08 25.01 0.03
C THR A 66 28.49 23.62 -0.12
N THR A 67 29.35 22.61 -0.08
CA THR A 67 28.97 21.19 -0.11
C THR A 67 29.21 20.58 1.26
N ARG A 68 28.15 20.07 1.88
CA ARG A 68 28.23 19.30 3.13
C ARG A 68 28.10 17.83 2.83
N VAL A 69 29.15 17.06 3.13
CA VAL A 69 29.10 15.60 3.09
C VAL A 69 28.22 15.10 4.22
N LEU A 70 27.24 14.26 3.88
CA LEU A 70 26.31 13.66 4.82
C LEU A 70 26.75 12.22 5.13
N GLU A 71 26.26 11.70 6.26
CA GLU A 71 26.51 10.31 6.67
C GLU A 71 25.19 9.52 6.64
N ALA A 72 25.29 8.22 6.38
CA ALA A 72 24.18 7.30 6.55
C ALA A 72 24.27 6.59 7.92
N VAL A 73 23.15 6.37 8.58
CA VAL A 73 23.08 5.77 9.92
C VAL A 73 22.32 4.45 9.87
N VAL A 74 22.90 3.38 10.39
CA VAL A 74 22.25 2.07 10.46
C VAL A 74 21.17 2.08 11.55
N LEU A 75 19.91 1.87 11.14
CA LEU A 75 18.75 1.87 12.02
C LEU A 75 18.52 0.49 12.65
N GLU A 76 18.51 -0.56 11.83
CA GLU A 76 18.27 -1.93 12.25
C GLU A 76 19.16 -2.89 11.46
N VAL A 77 19.63 -3.93 12.16
CA VAL A 77 20.40 -5.03 11.57
C VAL A 77 19.75 -6.34 12.00
N ARG A 78 19.33 -7.15 11.04
CA ARG A 78 18.85 -8.51 11.28
C ARG A 78 19.69 -9.50 10.50
N GLY A 79 20.22 -10.51 11.20
CA GLY A 79 21.04 -11.55 10.58
C GLY A 79 22.51 -11.15 10.38
N ARG A 80 23.11 -11.60 9.28
CA ARG A 80 24.51 -11.36 8.92
C ARG A 80 24.59 -10.19 7.95
N CYS A 81 24.76 -8.99 8.47
CA CYS A 81 25.01 -7.80 7.64
C CYS A 81 26.42 -7.29 7.90
N GLN A 82 27.11 -6.90 6.84
CA GLN A 82 28.47 -6.40 6.88
C GLN A 82 28.57 -5.16 6.00
N TRP A 83 29.54 -4.32 6.31
CA TRP A 83 29.86 -3.13 5.53
C TRP A 83 31.38 -2.94 5.47
N LYS A 84 31.87 -2.24 4.47
CA LYS A 84 33.25 -1.76 4.38
C LYS A 84 33.23 -0.31 3.92
N ALA A 85 34.18 0.51 4.39
CA ALA A 85 34.16 1.95 4.12
C ALA A 85 34.59 2.28 2.68
N THR A 86 35.56 1.55 2.16
CA THR A 86 36.03 1.61 0.77
C THR A 86 36.12 0.21 0.18
N GLU A 87 36.45 0.10 -1.11
CA GLU A 87 36.59 -1.21 -1.76
C GLU A 87 37.77 -2.03 -1.23
N GLU A 88 38.83 -1.36 -0.78
CA GLU A 88 40.07 -1.98 -0.27
C GLU A 88 39.92 -2.46 1.19
N ASP A 89 38.97 -1.90 1.93
CA ASP A 89 38.78 -2.21 3.34
C ASP A 89 38.21 -3.62 3.59
N ALA A 90 38.60 -4.19 4.74
CA ALA A 90 38.04 -5.44 5.20
C ALA A 90 36.55 -5.29 5.60
N TRP A 91 35.75 -6.32 5.32
CA TRP A 91 34.34 -6.37 5.71
C TRP A 91 34.18 -6.39 7.23
N GLN A 92 33.51 -5.38 7.77
CA GLN A 92 33.18 -5.25 9.17
C GLN A 92 31.72 -5.65 9.42
N LYS A 93 31.42 -6.17 10.62
CA LYS A 93 30.04 -6.47 11.01
C LYS A 93 29.25 -5.17 11.17
N ALA A 94 28.08 -5.08 10.55
CA ALA A 94 27.17 -3.95 10.77
C ALA A 94 26.50 -4.06 12.14
N ALA A 95 26.40 -2.94 12.85
CA ALA A 95 25.59 -2.83 14.06
C ALA A 95 24.74 -1.57 13.99
N LYS A 96 23.72 -1.52 14.86
CA LYS A 96 22.88 -0.34 15.04
C LYS A 96 23.74 0.87 15.40
N ASP A 97 23.37 2.05 14.89
CA ASP A 97 24.05 3.33 15.09
C ASP A 97 25.44 3.45 14.44
N HIS A 98 25.86 2.47 13.65
CA HIS A 98 27.01 2.64 12.78
C HIS A 98 26.76 3.77 11.77
N ARG A 99 27.78 4.60 11.56
CA ARG A 99 27.77 5.72 10.62
C ARG A 99 28.61 5.36 9.40
N LEU A 100 27.99 5.42 8.24
CA LEU A 100 28.55 5.06 6.95
C LEU A 100 28.83 6.35 6.19
N LYS A 101 30.08 6.51 5.74
CA LYS A 101 30.47 7.62 4.87
C LYS A 101 30.12 7.31 3.41
N PRO A 102 30.00 8.31 2.53
CA PRO A 102 29.90 8.07 1.10
C PRO A 102 31.07 7.21 0.60
N GLY A 103 30.80 6.33 -0.35
CA GLY A 103 31.69 5.27 -0.81
C GLY A 103 31.56 3.95 -0.07
N SER A 104 30.80 3.88 1.04
CA SER A 104 30.64 2.64 1.79
C SER A 104 29.88 1.57 1.00
N LEU A 105 30.36 0.33 1.09
CA LEU A 105 29.71 -0.86 0.51
C LEU A 105 29.05 -1.68 1.62
N ILE A 106 27.83 -2.14 1.36
CA ILE A 106 26.99 -2.91 2.27
C ILE A 106 26.70 -4.26 1.62
N ARG A 107 26.78 -5.34 2.41
CA ARG A 107 26.32 -6.66 2.01
C ARG A 107 25.47 -7.33 3.08
N THR A 108 24.45 -8.05 2.66
CA THR A 108 23.57 -8.83 3.52
C THR A 108 23.68 -10.32 3.18
N GLY A 109 23.63 -11.17 4.21
CA GLY A 109 23.58 -12.61 4.05
C GLY A 109 22.18 -13.15 3.75
N LEU A 110 22.06 -14.47 3.68
CA LEU A 110 20.77 -15.14 3.58
C LEU A 110 19.90 -14.83 4.80
N ARG A 111 18.58 -14.59 4.60
CA ARG A 111 17.61 -14.22 5.65
C ARG A 111 18.05 -13.03 6.52
N SER A 112 18.84 -12.14 5.95
CA SER A 112 19.36 -10.95 6.64
C SER A 112 18.81 -9.70 5.98
N HIS A 113 18.58 -8.64 6.74
CA HIS A 113 18.25 -7.34 6.19
C HIS A 113 18.89 -6.23 7.02
N LEU A 114 19.12 -5.09 6.38
CA LEU A 114 19.70 -3.91 7.00
C LEU A 114 18.89 -2.69 6.60
N ALA A 115 18.44 -1.93 7.58
CA ALA A 115 17.79 -0.65 7.36
C ALA A 115 18.76 0.48 7.70
N LEU A 116 18.93 1.44 6.80
CA LEU A 116 19.74 2.63 7.02
C LEU A 116 18.99 3.91 6.66
N ARG A 117 19.25 4.97 7.41
CA ARG A 117 18.82 6.34 7.07
C ARG A 117 19.96 7.02 6.32
N CYS A 118 19.72 7.42 5.08
CA CYS A 118 20.64 8.20 4.25
C CYS A 118 20.29 9.68 4.38
N GLY A 119 21.12 10.41 5.12
CA GLY A 119 20.89 11.83 5.34
C GLY A 119 19.53 12.08 6.00
N PRO A 120 18.91 13.23 5.72
CA PRO A 120 17.66 13.61 6.37
C PRO A 120 16.41 13.17 5.60
N ASN A 121 16.53 12.71 4.35
CA ASN A 121 15.42 12.56 3.41
C ASN A 121 15.13 11.13 2.96
N ALA A 122 16.03 10.17 3.17
CA ALA A 122 15.82 8.83 2.62
C ALA A 122 16.08 7.71 3.63
N THR A 123 15.23 6.68 3.62
CA THR A 123 15.45 5.42 4.32
C THR A 123 15.53 4.28 3.32
N ILE A 124 16.53 3.42 3.49
CA ILE A 124 16.81 2.29 2.59
C ILE A 124 16.74 0.99 3.39
N LEU A 125 15.94 0.05 2.91
CA LEU A 125 15.86 -1.31 3.43
C LEU A 125 16.54 -2.26 2.43
N VAL A 126 17.73 -2.72 2.78
CA VAL A 126 18.49 -3.71 2.00
C VAL A 126 18.04 -5.10 2.41
N ASP A 127 17.49 -5.87 1.47
CA ASP A 127 16.99 -7.23 1.70
C ASP A 127 18.13 -8.24 1.72
N SER A 128 17.80 -9.52 1.84
CA SER A 128 18.76 -10.63 1.90
C SER A 128 19.53 -10.81 0.61
N ASN A 129 20.75 -11.36 0.75
CA ASN A 129 21.66 -11.64 -0.37
C ASN A 129 21.89 -10.44 -1.31
N SER A 130 21.93 -9.23 -0.76
CA SER A 130 22.02 -7.99 -1.53
C SER A 130 23.35 -7.30 -1.30
N ARG A 131 23.81 -6.57 -2.31
CA ARG A 131 25.00 -5.72 -2.30
C ARG A 131 24.60 -4.33 -2.77
N VAL A 132 24.82 -3.36 -1.89
CA VAL A 132 24.44 -1.97 -2.12
C VAL A 132 25.64 -1.09 -1.77
N ALA A 133 26.01 -0.19 -2.65
CA ALA A 133 26.97 0.87 -2.36
C ALA A 133 26.24 2.20 -2.19
N VAL A 134 26.79 3.10 -1.39
CA VAL A 134 26.29 4.47 -1.22
C VAL A 134 27.37 5.44 -1.71
N PRO A 135 27.54 5.63 -3.04
CA PRO A 135 28.65 6.41 -3.57
C PRO A 135 28.64 7.88 -3.14
N ALA A 136 27.48 8.51 -3.16
CA ALA A 136 27.35 9.94 -2.92
C ALA A 136 26.19 10.25 -1.97
N LEU A 137 26.49 11.03 -0.94
CA LEU A 137 25.51 11.57 0.00
C LEU A 137 25.98 12.97 0.40
N ALA A 138 25.42 14.00 -0.25
CA ALA A 138 25.86 15.37 -0.05
C ALA A 138 24.71 16.37 -0.15
N GLN A 139 24.82 17.47 0.59
CA GLN A 139 23.97 18.65 0.47
C GLN A 139 24.76 19.75 -0.24
N ASN A 140 24.30 20.13 -1.43
CA ASN A 140 24.86 21.19 -2.26
C ASN A 140 23.93 22.41 -2.21
N GLY A 141 24.13 23.28 -1.23
CA GLY A 141 23.22 24.40 -0.98
C GLY A 141 21.78 23.94 -0.69
N GLU A 142 20.88 24.17 -1.66
CA GLU A 142 19.46 23.80 -1.61
C GLU A 142 19.15 22.41 -2.17
N THR A 143 20.13 21.73 -2.76
CA THR A 143 19.94 20.41 -3.38
C THR A 143 20.56 19.32 -2.53
N LEU A 144 19.75 18.34 -2.12
CA LEU A 144 20.20 17.09 -1.52
C LEU A 144 20.45 16.08 -2.63
N SER A 145 21.72 15.76 -2.88
CA SER A 145 22.13 14.75 -3.88
C SER A 145 22.46 13.44 -3.17
N THR A 146 21.72 12.40 -3.51
CA THR A 146 21.89 11.05 -2.98
C THR A 146 21.93 10.06 -4.13
N ILE A 147 23.05 9.36 -4.27
CA ILE A 147 23.20 8.28 -5.24
C ILE A 147 23.38 6.98 -4.47
N VAL A 148 22.54 6.00 -4.78
CA VAL A 148 22.63 4.65 -4.22
C VAL A 148 22.79 3.67 -5.35
N GLN A 149 23.78 2.79 -5.25
CA GLN A 149 24.04 1.78 -6.27
C GLN A 149 23.62 0.40 -5.77
N VAL A 150 22.71 -0.26 -6.48
CA VAL A 150 22.29 -1.65 -6.22
C VAL A 150 23.05 -2.55 -7.18
N GLU A 151 24.15 -3.15 -6.72
CA GLU A 151 24.97 -4.05 -7.53
C GLU A 151 24.34 -5.43 -7.69
N ARG A 152 23.60 -5.89 -6.67
CA ARG A 152 22.94 -7.19 -6.65
C ARG A 152 21.86 -7.24 -5.56
N GLY A 153 20.80 -8.01 -5.82
CA GLY A 153 19.74 -8.28 -4.85
C GLY A 153 18.69 -7.18 -4.85
N ARG A 154 18.01 -6.96 -3.72
CA ARG A 154 16.89 -6.04 -3.61
C ARG A 154 17.10 -4.99 -2.51
N ALA A 155 16.76 -3.75 -2.82
CA ALA A 155 16.66 -2.67 -1.86
C ALA A 155 15.33 -1.92 -2.03
N ASP A 156 14.64 -1.63 -0.93
CA ASP A 156 13.47 -0.75 -0.94
C ASP A 156 13.86 0.63 -0.42
N PHE A 157 13.40 1.65 -1.12
CA PHE A 157 13.68 3.05 -0.86
C PHE A 157 12.41 3.75 -0.42
N LYS A 158 12.50 4.55 0.64
CA LYS A 158 11.49 5.53 1.03
C LYS A 158 12.16 6.90 0.99
N VAL A 159 11.73 7.75 0.06
CA VAL A 159 12.28 9.09 -0.14
C VAL A 159 11.25 10.13 0.28
N ASP A 160 11.52 10.81 1.39
CA ASP A 160 10.69 11.86 1.96
C ASP A 160 10.97 13.22 1.28
N ARG A 161 9.94 14.06 1.20
CA ARG A 161 10.07 15.46 0.76
C ARG A 161 10.46 16.31 1.98
N VAL A 162 11.64 16.94 1.95
CA VAL A 162 12.19 17.69 3.10
C VAL A 162 12.28 19.21 2.87
N GLY A 163 11.44 19.76 1.98
CA GLY A 163 11.44 21.20 1.65
C GLY A 163 12.63 21.68 0.81
N LEU A 164 13.65 20.84 0.64
CA LEU A 164 14.79 21.06 -0.25
C LEU A 164 14.60 20.33 -1.58
N THR A 165 15.31 20.78 -2.62
CA THR A 165 15.35 20.07 -3.90
C THR A 165 16.04 18.72 -3.68
N ASN A 166 15.33 17.63 -3.95
CA ASN A 166 15.85 16.28 -3.72
C ASN A 166 16.23 15.66 -5.07
N ASP A 167 17.53 15.41 -5.25
CA ASP A 167 18.08 14.67 -6.37
C ASP A 167 18.50 13.28 -5.85
N PHE A 168 17.55 12.35 -5.92
CA PHE A 168 17.76 10.98 -5.50
C PHE A 168 17.85 10.08 -6.73
N SER A 169 18.96 9.36 -6.88
CA SER A 169 19.18 8.45 -8.00
C SER A 169 19.58 7.06 -7.50
N VAL A 170 18.92 6.04 -8.04
CA VAL A 170 19.25 4.64 -7.84
C VAL A 170 19.95 4.13 -9.09
N VAL A 171 21.22 3.75 -8.96
CA VAL A 171 22.02 3.21 -10.06
C VAL A 171 22.06 1.69 -9.95
N THR A 172 21.79 1.01 -11.05
CA THR A 172 21.98 -0.43 -11.22
C THR A 172 22.93 -0.65 -12.38
N PRO A 173 23.56 -1.83 -12.52
CA PRO A 173 24.40 -2.12 -13.68
C PRO A 173 23.64 -2.01 -15.02
N SER A 174 22.32 -2.19 -15.03
CA SER A 174 21.48 -2.05 -16.24
C SER A 174 20.98 -0.63 -16.52
N GLY A 175 21.09 0.31 -15.57
CA GLY A 175 20.56 1.66 -15.77
C GLY A 175 20.42 2.46 -14.47
N ALA A 176 20.01 3.73 -14.60
CA ALA A 176 19.79 4.64 -13.48
C ALA A 176 18.31 5.05 -13.41
N LEU A 177 17.78 5.17 -12.19
CA LEU A 177 16.41 5.56 -11.88
C LEU A 177 16.44 6.81 -11.00
N SER A 178 15.84 7.91 -11.45
CA SER A 178 15.68 9.10 -10.63
C SER A 178 14.35 9.04 -9.87
N VAL A 179 14.36 9.30 -8.57
CA VAL A 179 13.19 9.16 -7.69
C VAL A 179 12.85 10.51 -7.06
N ARG A 180 11.69 11.06 -7.41
CA ARG A 180 11.22 12.33 -6.87
C ARG A 180 10.03 12.13 -5.93
N GLY A 181 10.32 11.75 -4.68
CA GLY A 181 9.36 11.84 -3.58
C GLY A 181 8.25 10.79 -3.59
N THR A 182 8.64 9.53 -3.78
CA THR A 182 7.83 8.31 -3.57
C THR A 182 8.79 7.19 -3.16
N GLY A 183 8.30 6.12 -2.55
CA GLY A 183 9.12 4.93 -2.32
C GLY A 183 8.98 3.89 -3.43
N MET A 184 10.08 3.21 -3.74
CA MET A 184 10.13 2.12 -4.72
C MET A 184 11.07 1.01 -4.24
N GLY A 185 10.80 -0.23 -4.62
CA GLY A 185 11.74 -1.34 -4.52
C GLY A 185 12.50 -1.49 -5.82
N VAL A 186 13.81 -1.65 -5.77
CA VAL A 186 14.63 -2.01 -6.94
C VAL A 186 15.33 -3.31 -6.62
N ALA A 187 15.18 -4.30 -7.50
CA ALA A 187 16.03 -5.47 -7.50
C ALA A 187 16.89 -5.50 -8.76
N TYR A 188 18.10 -6.01 -8.61
CA TYR A 188 18.97 -6.31 -9.72
C TYR A 188 19.52 -7.72 -9.58
N ASP A 189 19.34 -8.50 -10.65
CA ASP A 189 19.97 -9.80 -10.81
C ASP A 189 20.63 -9.90 -12.18
N GLY A 190 21.71 -10.69 -12.28
CA GLY A 190 22.48 -10.81 -13.52
C GLY A 190 21.68 -11.41 -14.69
N PHE A 191 20.61 -12.15 -14.38
CA PHE A 191 19.75 -12.79 -15.38
C PHE A 191 18.58 -11.90 -15.82
N ASN A 192 17.89 -11.29 -14.85
CA ASN A 192 16.66 -10.53 -15.11
C ASN A 192 16.91 -9.03 -15.32
N GLY A 193 18.14 -8.56 -15.11
CA GLY A 193 18.47 -7.14 -15.14
C GLY A 193 17.91 -6.39 -13.94
N ALA A 194 17.60 -5.10 -14.13
CA ALA A 194 16.96 -4.29 -13.11
C ALA A 194 15.43 -4.42 -13.19
N SER A 195 14.80 -4.81 -12.09
CA SER A 195 13.35 -4.85 -11.93
C SER A 195 12.89 -3.91 -10.81
N VAL A 196 11.73 -3.28 -11.02
CA VAL A 196 11.14 -2.33 -10.09
C VAL A 196 9.91 -2.96 -9.43
N TYR A 197 9.77 -2.75 -8.12
CA TYR A 197 8.69 -3.25 -7.28
C TYR A 197 8.08 -2.14 -6.44
N GLY A 198 6.90 -2.37 -5.89
CA GLY A 198 6.37 -1.54 -4.80
C GLY A 198 7.26 -1.60 -3.55
N ALA A 199 7.50 -0.46 -2.91
CA ALA A 199 8.24 -0.40 -1.66
C ALA A 199 7.44 -0.98 -0.49
N ARG A 200 8.13 -1.64 0.44
CA ARG A 200 7.55 -2.17 1.68
C ARG A 200 7.49 -1.08 2.76
N PHE A 201 6.63 -0.07 2.55
CA PHE A 201 6.52 1.09 3.46
C PHE A 201 6.21 0.70 4.91
N ASN A 202 5.31 -0.27 5.12
CA ASN A 202 4.93 -0.71 6.46
C ASN A 202 6.14 -1.22 7.27
N SER A 203 7.01 -2.00 6.63
CA SER A 203 8.26 -2.48 7.24
C SER A 203 9.22 -1.34 7.55
N ILE A 204 9.40 -0.40 6.62
CA ILE A 204 10.29 0.76 6.80
C ILE A 204 9.79 1.64 7.96
N ASN A 205 8.50 1.99 7.96
CA ASN A 205 7.87 2.81 8.99
C ASN A 205 7.97 2.15 10.38
N ALA A 206 7.72 0.84 10.47
CA ALA A 206 7.84 0.11 11.74
C ALA A 206 9.27 0.10 12.29
N ILE A 207 10.28 0.00 11.41
CA ILE A 207 11.69 0.06 11.80
C ILE A 207 12.06 1.47 12.28
N GLU A 208 11.65 2.52 11.56
CA GLU A 208 11.85 3.92 11.96
C GLU A 208 11.24 4.20 13.32
N MET A 209 9.98 3.81 13.51
CA MET A 209 9.25 3.95 14.77
C MET A 209 9.95 3.24 15.93
N ARG A 210 10.39 2.00 15.72
CA ARG A 210 11.16 1.24 16.72
C ARG A 210 12.49 1.92 17.03
N TYR A 211 13.18 2.45 16.02
CA TYR A 211 14.45 3.13 16.19
C TYR A 211 14.33 4.39 17.03
N TYR A 212 13.41 5.28 16.66
CA TYR A 212 13.18 6.54 17.37
C TYR A 212 12.57 6.31 18.76
N GLY A 213 11.64 5.36 18.89
CA GLY A 213 11.07 4.97 20.17
C GLY A 213 12.11 4.46 21.17
N GLN A 214 13.16 3.77 20.70
CA GLN A 214 14.27 3.35 21.55
C GLN A 214 15.24 4.48 21.93
N LYS A 215 15.32 5.55 21.14
CA LYS A 215 16.21 6.70 21.38
C LYS A 215 15.59 7.81 22.20
N LYS A 216 14.26 7.89 22.30
CA LYS A 216 13.61 8.82 23.23
C LYS A 216 13.99 8.43 24.67
N VAL A 217 14.92 9.19 25.24
CA VAL A 217 15.16 9.22 26.68
C VAL A 217 13.86 9.74 27.28
N TRP A 218 13.17 8.90 28.04
CA TRP A 218 12.00 9.31 28.80
C TRP A 218 12.43 10.36 29.81
N SER A 219 12.29 11.64 29.45
CA SER A 219 12.39 12.74 30.40
C SER A 219 11.17 12.66 31.29
N VAL A 220 11.34 12.09 32.48
CA VAL A 220 10.31 12.14 33.51
C VAL A 220 10.12 13.62 33.87
N SER A 221 8.95 14.18 33.60
CA SER A 221 8.61 15.53 34.03
C SER A 221 8.46 15.52 35.56
N GLY A 222 9.18 16.44 36.21
CA GLY A 222 9.29 16.52 37.66
C GLY A 222 10.69 16.12 38.11
N GLY A 223 11.40 17.05 38.78
CA GLY A 223 12.80 16.94 39.20
C GLY A 223 13.13 15.84 40.22
N GLY A 224 12.45 14.69 40.17
CA GLY A 224 12.86 13.46 40.84
C GLY A 224 14.03 12.84 40.09
N ALA A 225 15.25 13.18 40.49
CA ALA A 225 16.40 12.33 40.19
C ALA A 225 16.12 10.94 40.77
N THR A 226 15.88 9.95 39.90
CA THR A 226 15.76 8.56 40.34
C THR A 226 17.17 8.07 40.71
N SER A 227 17.50 8.16 41.99
CA SER A 227 18.75 7.66 42.57
C SER A 227 18.86 6.14 42.59
N ASN A 228 18.07 5.44 41.78
CA ASN A 228 18.16 4.00 41.64
C ASN A 228 18.28 3.61 40.18
N ARG A 229 19.34 2.84 39.92
CA ARG A 229 19.68 2.02 38.75
C ARG A 229 18.58 0.99 38.48
N ALA A 230 17.33 1.43 38.35
CA ALA A 230 16.13 0.61 38.36
C ALA A 230 15.42 0.67 37.01
N LYS A 231 15.50 -0.48 36.34
CA LYS A 231 14.59 -1.05 35.34
C LYS A 231 13.44 -0.13 34.87
N ASN A 232 13.57 0.27 33.60
CA ASN A 232 12.56 0.81 32.70
C ASN A 232 11.10 0.61 33.21
N PRO A 233 10.39 1.67 33.63
CA PRO A 233 9.04 1.58 34.18
C PRO A 233 8.01 1.06 33.18
N THR A 234 8.24 1.27 31.88
CA THR A 234 7.42 0.74 30.79
C THR A 234 7.47 -0.80 30.74
N LYS A 235 8.64 -1.39 31.03
CA LYS A 235 8.74 -2.85 31.22
C LYS A 235 7.87 -3.30 32.38
N ARG A 236 7.82 -2.56 33.50
CA ARG A 236 7.02 -2.94 34.67
C ARG A 236 5.51 -2.82 34.41
N ALA A 237 5.07 -1.82 33.65
CA ALA A 237 3.67 -1.69 33.22
C ALA A 237 3.25 -2.82 32.28
N VAL A 238 4.07 -3.15 31.27
CA VAL A 238 3.83 -4.25 30.33
C VAL A 238 3.86 -5.61 31.03
N THR A 239 4.76 -5.82 32.01
CA THR A 239 4.80 -7.08 32.79
C THR A 239 3.63 -7.19 33.78
N LYS A 240 2.95 -6.07 34.09
CA LYS A 240 1.82 -6.04 35.03
C LYS A 240 0.47 -6.17 34.31
N SER A 241 0.35 -5.68 33.08
CA SER A 241 -0.84 -5.87 32.23
C SER A 241 -0.89 -7.26 31.58
N VAL A 242 0.25 -7.85 31.25
CA VAL A 242 0.35 -9.24 30.79
C VAL A 242 0.51 -10.13 32.03
N GLY A 243 -0.61 -10.55 32.62
CA GLY A 243 -0.68 -11.24 33.90
C GLY A 243 0.39 -12.31 34.14
N GLY A 244 1.35 -11.99 35.02
CA GLY A 244 1.88 -12.88 36.06
C GLY A 244 2.50 -14.24 35.71
N LYS A 245 2.64 -14.65 34.45
CA LYS A 245 3.37 -15.87 34.09
C LYS A 245 4.84 -15.54 33.85
N LYS A 246 5.71 -16.10 34.70
CA LYS A 246 7.18 -16.00 34.61
C LYS A 246 7.61 -16.19 33.14
N PRO A 247 8.52 -15.34 32.62
CA PRO A 247 8.97 -15.46 31.23
C PRO A 247 9.59 -16.84 30.99
N ILE A 248 9.15 -17.50 29.91
CA ILE A 248 9.66 -18.77 29.41
C ILE A 248 11.09 -18.54 28.90
N ASN A 249 12.06 -18.51 29.81
CA ASN A 249 13.48 -18.57 29.48
C ASN A 249 13.94 -20.00 29.12
N LYS A 250 13.02 -20.97 29.00
CA LYS A 250 13.32 -22.33 28.53
C LYS A 250 13.62 -22.39 27.03
N ALA A 251 13.07 -21.48 26.22
CA ALA A 251 13.31 -21.47 24.76
C ALA A 251 14.76 -21.08 24.44
N HIS A 252 15.27 -19.99 25.02
CA HIS A 252 16.68 -19.58 24.83
C HIS A 252 17.69 -20.60 25.40
N ALA A 253 17.32 -21.34 26.45
CA ALA A 253 18.16 -22.40 27.00
C ALA A 253 18.13 -23.70 26.17
N MET A 254 17.06 -23.95 25.41
CA MET A 254 16.99 -25.05 24.44
C MET A 254 17.73 -24.71 23.14
N ASP A 255 17.62 -23.48 22.66
CA ASP A 255 18.37 -23.01 21.47
C ASP A 255 19.88 -22.98 21.72
N ALA A 256 20.33 -22.63 22.92
CA ALA A 256 21.75 -22.68 23.29
C ALA A 256 22.29 -24.11 23.45
N LYS A 257 21.42 -25.08 23.77
CA LYS A 257 21.82 -26.51 23.87
C LYS A 257 21.85 -27.23 22.52
N GLY A 258 21.14 -26.74 21.51
CA GLY A 258 21.18 -27.30 20.14
C GLY A 258 22.44 -26.94 19.34
N ALA A 259 23.19 -25.92 19.75
CA ALA A 259 24.30 -25.38 18.95
C ALA A 259 25.67 -26.05 19.17
N SER A 260 25.82 -26.99 20.12
CA SER A 260 27.16 -27.50 20.51
C SER A 260 27.42 -28.99 20.32
N LYS A 261 26.48 -29.80 19.81
CA LYS A 261 26.75 -31.21 19.47
C LYS A 261 25.91 -31.68 18.29
N GLY A 262 26.56 -31.82 17.12
CA GLY A 262 25.97 -32.50 15.97
C GLY A 262 26.91 -32.46 14.78
N GLY A 263 27.65 -33.55 14.57
CA GLY A 263 28.41 -33.79 13.35
C GLY A 263 27.50 -33.93 12.12
N PRO A 264 28.08 -34.16 10.93
CA PRO A 264 27.34 -34.18 9.67
C PRO A 264 26.26 -35.27 9.71
N PRO A 265 25.03 -34.99 9.24
CA PRO A 265 23.99 -36.02 9.18
C PRO A 265 24.35 -37.08 8.13
N PRO A 266 23.99 -38.36 8.37
CA PRO A 266 24.20 -39.41 7.40
C PRO A 266 23.31 -39.18 6.16
N ARG A 267 23.91 -39.41 4.98
CA ARG A 267 23.20 -39.49 3.71
C ARG A 267 22.30 -40.72 3.71
N GLY A 268 21.00 -40.52 3.58
CA GLY A 268 20.05 -41.62 3.38
C GLY A 268 18.64 -41.11 3.05
N VAL A 269 18.32 -41.16 1.75
CA VAL A 269 17.04 -41.57 1.14
C VAL A 269 15.74 -40.91 1.68
N ASP A 270 15.24 -39.90 0.96
CA ASP A 270 13.88 -39.81 0.40
C ASP A 270 13.60 -38.39 -0.13
N GLY A 271 13.92 -38.17 -1.40
CA GLY A 271 13.93 -36.86 -2.07
C GLY A 271 12.87 -36.64 -3.15
N GLY A 272 11.84 -37.49 -3.26
CA GLY A 272 10.93 -37.45 -4.42
C GLY A 272 9.89 -36.31 -4.42
N LEU A 273 9.29 -35.99 -3.26
CA LEU A 273 8.10 -35.12 -3.24
C LEU A 273 8.40 -33.61 -3.06
N ARG A 274 9.53 -33.27 -2.43
CA ARG A 274 9.86 -31.86 -2.15
C ARG A 274 10.59 -31.17 -3.30
N GLU A 275 11.25 -31.95 -4.16
CA GLU A 275 11.86 -31.43 -5.38
C GLU A 275 10.81 -31.14 -6.45
N THR A 276 9.81 -32.00 -6.63
CA THR A 276 8.73 -31.78 -7.61
C THR A 276 7.87 -30.57 -7.27
N THR A 277 7.50 -30.35 -6.00
CA THR A 277 6.75 -29.15 -5.61
C THR A 277 7.56 -27.86 -5.82
N ARG A 278 8.88 -27.88 -5.60
CA ARG A 278 9.74 -26.72 -5.87
C ARG A 278 9.91 -26.44 -7.36
N LEU A 279 10.01 -27.48 -8.17
CA LEU A 279 10.14 -27.36 -9.62
C LEU A 279 8.85 -26.84 -10.25
N VAL A 280 7.69 -27.30 -9.77
CA VAL A 280 6.37 -26.81 -10.20
C VAL A 280 6.15 -25.36 -9.76
N LEU A 281 6.44 -25.01 -8.50
CA LEU A 281 6.33 -23.63 -8.02
C LEU A 281 7.29 -22.66 -8.74
N GLY A 282 8.50 -23.13 -9.09
CA GLY A 282 9.46 -22.34 -9.86
C GLY A 282 9.01 -22.14 -11.31
N ALA A 283 8.43 -23.16 -11.94
CA ALA A 283 7.89 -23.08 -13.30
C ALA A 283 6.67 -22.14 -13.36
N GLU A 284 5.76 -22.23 -12.39
CA GLU A 284 4.60 -21.33 -12.29
C GLU A 284 5.00 -19.87 -12.04
N GLN A 285 6.04 -19.63 -11.22
CA GLN A 285 6.58 -18.29 -11.05
C GLN A 285 7.19 -17.74 -12.35
N GLY A 286 7.88 -18.58 -13.12
CA GLY A 286 8.43 -18.19 -14.42
C GLY A 286 7.35 -17.79 -15.43
N VAL A 287 6.24 -18.54 -15.51
CA VAL A 287 5.11 -18.23 -16.42
C VAL A 287 4.42 -16.92 -16.00
N ARG A 288 4.20 -16.71 -14.70
CA ARG A 288 3.63 -15.45 -14.18
C ARG A 288 4.50 -14.24 -14.43
N GLU A 289 5.83 -14.38 -14.31
CA GLU A 289 6.76 -13.29 -14.62
C GLU A 289 6.83 -13.00 -16.13
N ALA A 290 6.73 -14.01 -16.98
CA ALA A 290 6.65 -13.84 -18.43
C ALA A 290 5.39 -13.09 -18.86
N GLN A 291 4.21 -13.49 -18.35
CA GLN A 291 2.94 -12.82 -18.63
C GLN A 291 2.93 -11.36 -18.15
N ARG A 292 3.47 -11.09 -16.96
CA ARG A 292 3.58 -9.72 -16.44
C ARG A 292 4.53 -8.86 -17.28
N ARG A 293 5.57 -9.46 -17.87
CA ARG A 293 6.51 -8.77 -18.76
C ARG A 293 5.88 -8.44 -20.11
N GLU A 294 5.08 -9.35 -20.66
CA GLU A 294 4.33 -9.12 -21.90
C GLU A 294 3.29 -8.01 -21.74
N ALA A 295 2.50 -8.05 -20.65
CA ALA A 295 1.54 -6.99 -20.34
C ALA A 295 2.21 -5.61 -20.21
N PHE A 296 3.35 -5.54 -19.53
CA PHE A 296 4.10 -4.28 -19.38
C PHE A 296 4.71 -3.79 -20.71
N GLN A 297 5.18 -4.69 -21.58
CA GLN A 297 5.67 -4.32 -22.91
C GLN A 297 4.55 -3.81 -23.81
N GLU A 298 3.35 -4.35 -23.68
CA GLU A 298 2.19 -3.94 -24.45
C GLU A 298 1.71 -2.54 -24.02
N GLU A 299 1.61 -2.27 -22.72
CA GLU A 299 1.33 -0.92 -22.21
C GLU A 299 2.37 0.10 -22.69
N PHE A 300 3.65 -0.27 -22.67
CA PHE A 300 4.72 0.62 -23.13
C PHE A 300 4.66 0.88 -24.64
N ARG A 301 4.27 -0.12 -25.43
CA ARG A 301 4.07 0.00 -26.88
C ARG A 301 2.91 0.97 -27.18
N VAL A 302 1.78 0.81 -26.49
CA VAL A 302 0.61 1.69 -26.63
C VAL A 302 0.96 3.13 -26.25
N ALA A 303 1.71 3.33 -25.16
CA ALA A 303 2.17 4.65 -24.74
C ALA A 303 3.15 5.29 -25.75
N GLN A 304 4.05 4.51 -26.36
CA GLN A 304 4.94 4.99 -27.43
C GLN A 304 4.17 5.38 -28.69
N GLU A 305 3.13 4.62 -29.03
CA GLU A 305 2.31 4.88 -30.20
C GLU A 305 1.44 6.14 -30.00
N ALA A 306 0.92 6.35 -28.79
CA ALA A 306 0.22 7.58 -28.41
C ALA A 306 1.13 8.83 -28.37
N MET A 307 2.43 8.66 -28.09
CA MET A 307 3.41 9.75 -28.13
C MET A 307 3.94 10.08 -29.53
N LYS A 308 3.58 9.28 -30.56
CA LYS A 308 4.04 9.53 -31.92
C LYS A 308 3.30 10.76 -32.45
N PRO A 309 4.01 11.86 -32.78
CA PRO A 309 3.35 13.06 -33.30
C PRO A 309 2.63 12.70 -34.61
N PRO A 310 1.43 13.27 -34.86
CA PRO A 310 0.68 12.99 -36.07
C PRO A 310 1.55 13.30 -37.30
N PRO A 311 1.47 12.47 -38.36
CA PRO A 311 2.28 12.66 -39.55
C PRO A 311 2.09 14.08 -40.08
N ALA A 312 3.21 14.78 -40.26
CA ALA A 312 3.19 16.13 -40.78
C ALA A 312 2.42 16.16 -42.12
N PRO A 313 1.54 17.15 -42.34
CA PRO A 313 0.81 17.26 -43.59
C PRO A 313 1.79 17.27 -44.76
N PRO A 314 1.48 16.56 -45.87
CA PRO A 314 2.40 16.45 -46.99
C PRO A 314 2.79 17.84 -47.49
N ALA A 315 4.09 18.12 -47.49
CA ALA A 315 4.63 19.37 -48.00
C ALA A 315 4.19 19.57 -49.44
N ALA A 316 3.69 20.78 -49.74
CA ALA A 316 3.27 21.16 -51.09
C ALA A 316 4.41 20.87 -52.09
N PRO A 317 4.12 20.24 -53.24
CA PRO A 317 5.14 19.86 -54.19
C PRO A 317 5.88 21.09 -54.74
N PRO A 318 7.22 21.06 -54.83
CA PRO A 318 7.99 22.13 -55.45
C PRO A 318 7.61 22.26 -56.94
N ALA A 319 7.57 23.50 -57.42
CA ALA A 319 7.21 23.85 -58.79
C ALA A 319 8.08 23.09 -59.82
N ALA A 320 7.40 22.50 -60.80
CA ALA A 320 7.98 21.62 -61.80
C ALA A 320 8.94 22.37 -62.76
N PRO A 321 10.14 21.83 -63.05
CA PRO A 321 10.94 22.22 -64.21
C PRO A 321 10.34 21.71 -65.53
N PRO A 322 10.67 22.33 -66.67
CA PRO A 322 9.98 22.11 -67.96
C PRO A 322 10.16 20.69 -68.53
N ALA A 323 9.10 20.27 -69.23
CA ALA A 323 8.76 18.91 -69.63
C ALA A 323 9.78 18.18 -70.53
N ALA A 324 10.02 16.92 -70.19
CA ALA A 324 10.54 15.88 -71.09
C ALA A 324 9.39 15.05 -71.68
N PRO A 325 9.54 14.45 -72.87
CA PRO A 325 8.46 13.82 -73.64
C PRO A 325 7.85 12.55 -73.00
N PRO A 326 6.60 12.19 -73.34
CA PRO A 326 5.77 11.28 -72.56
C PRO A 326 6.11 9.79 -72.75
N GLU A 327 6.28 9.09 -71.61
CA GLU A 327 6.24 7.63 -71.54
C GLU A 327 4.79 7.12 -71.35
N PRO A 328 4.47 5.90 -71.84
CA PRO A 328 3.12 5.33 -71.81
C PRO A 328 2.64 4.98 -70.39
N PRO A 329 1.31 5.04 -70.13
CA PRO A 329 0.75 4.97 -68.78
C PRO A 329 0.83 3.56 -68.18
N ALA A 330 1.33 3.48 -66.94
CA ALA A 330 1.27 2.30 -66.10
C ALA A 330 -0.16 2.07 -65.56
N PRO A 331 -0.59 0.80 -65.35
CA PRO A 331 -1.91 0.47 -64.85
C PRO A 331 -2.13 0.98 -63.41
N PRO A 332 -3.38 1.34 -63.06
CA PRO A 332 -3.69 1.93 -61.76
C PRO A 332 -3.47 0.92 -60.62
N PRO A 333 -2.90 1.35 -59.48
CA PRO A 333 -2.72 0.50 -58.31
C PRO A 333 -4.08 0.16 -57.66
N PRO A 334 -4.19 -1.03 -57.03
CA PRO A 334 -5.41 -1.47 -56.36
C PRO A 334 -5.77 -0.55 -55.19
N ALA A 335 -7.07 -0.32 -55.02
CA ALA A 335 -7.61 0.55 -53.99
C ALA A 335 -7.22 0.08 -52.57
N PRO A 336 -6.80 0.99 -51.67
CA PRO A 336 -6.49 0.64 -50.30
C PRO A 336 -7.74 0.14 -49.56
N PRO A 337 -7.57 -0.77 -48.58
CA PRO A 337 -8.67 -1.24 -47.75
C PRO A 337 -9.30 -0.08 -46.96
N PRO A 338 -10.61 -0.16 -46.65
CA PRO A 338 -11.28 0.85 -45.86
C PRO A 338 -10.58 1.01 -44.49
N PRO A 339 -10.47 2.24 -43.97
CA PRO A 339 -9.83 2.49 -42.69
C PRO A 339 -10.58 1.76 -41.57
N ASP A 340 -9.83 1.12 -40.67
CA ASP A 340 -10.35 0.55 -39.43
C ASP A 340 -11.09 1.63 -38.64
N ASP A 341 -12.26 1.26 -38.10
CA ASP A 341 -13.10 2.15 -37.30
C ASP A 341 -12.25 2.76 -36.15
N PRO A 342 -12.42 4.07 -35.88
CA PRO A 342 -11.64 4.74 -34.85
C PRO A 342 -11.89 4.07 -33.49
N ILE A 343 -10.80 3.60 -32.88
CA ILE A 343 -10.79 3.10 -31.50
C ILE A 343 -11.35 4.22 -30.61
N GLU A 344 -12.49 3.96 -29.97
CA GLU A 344 -13.09 4.92 -29.05
C GLU A 344 -12.09 5.27 -27.95
N PRO A 345 -11.90 6.57 -27.63
CA PRO A 345 -11.00 6.98 -26.57
C PRO A 345 -11.43 6.35 -25.25
N PRO A 346 -10.50 5.93 -24.37
CA PRO A 346 -10.84 5.38 -23.08
C PRO A 346 -11.74 6.37 -22.32
N PRO A 347 -12.79 5.89 -21.62
CA PRO A 347 -13.70 6.77 -20.91
C PRO A 347 -12.91 7.64 -19.92
N PRO A 348 -13.34 8.90 -19.73
CA PRO A 348 -12.66 9.82 -18.83
C PRO A 348 -12.56 9.24 -17.42
N PRO A 349 -11.45 9.48 -16.69
CA PRO A 349 -11.31 9.02 -15.32
C PRO A 349 -12.45 9.58 -14.47
N VAL A 350 -13.24 8.68 -13.89
CA VAL A 350 -14.37 9.02 -13.04
C VAL A 350 -13.86 9.69 -11.76
N ASP A 351 -14.41 10.85 -11.42
CA ASP A 351 -14.09 11.55 -10.16
C ASP A 351 -14.45 10.67 -8.96
N VAL A 352 -13.42 10.11 -8.31
CA VAL A 352 -13.57 9.20 -7.19
C VAL A 352 -14.04 9.98 -5.95
N ILE A 353 -15.20 9.59 -5.43
CA ILE A 353 -15.95 10.19 -4.32
C ILE A 353 -15.06 10.48 -3.09
N ASP A 354 -14.75 11.74 -2.82
CA ASP A 354 -13.98 12.17 -1.64
C ASP A 354 -14.91 12.37 -0.42
N LEU A 355 -15.47 11.28 0.11
CA LEU A 355 -16.23 11.31 1.36
C LEU A 355 -15.37 10.86 2.55
N PRO A 356 -15.42 11.59 3.69
CA PRO A 356 -14.80 11.15 4.94
C PRO A 356 -15.37 9.77 5.35
N GLY A 357 -14.51 8.79 5.63
CA GLY A 357 -14.92 7.44 6.04
C GLY A 357 -15.03 6.43 4.89
N TYR A 358 -15.57 6.84 3.74
CA TYR A 358 -15.89 5.94 2.62
C TYR A 358 -14.64 5.50 1.84
N GLN A 359 -13.80 6.44 1.41
CA GLN A 359 -12.52 6.10 0.78
C GLN A 359 -11.50 5.56 1.78
N SER A 360 -11.50 6.07 3.02
CA SER A 360 -10.58 5.59 4.05
C SER A 360 -10.84 4.13 4.38
N TYR A 361 -12.10 3.70 4.50
CA TYR A 361 -12.42 2.30 4.74
C TYR A 361 -11.86 1.38 3.64
N PHE A 362 -12.15 1.65 2.36
CA PHE A 362 -11.67 0.80 1.27
C PHE A 362 -10.16 0.96 0.96
N ARG A 363 -9.52 2.08 1.33
CA ARG A 363 -8.06 2.27 1.21
C ARG A 363 -7.26 1.69 2.36
N GLU A 364 -7.80 1.70 3.57
CA GLU A 364 -7.08 1.28 4.78
C GLU A 364 -7.22 -0.21 5.05
N VAL A 365 -8.36 -0.81 4.68
CA VAL A 365 -8.73 -2.15 5.11
C VAL A 365 -8.45 -3.23 4.05
N VAL A 366 -8.36 -2.85 2.77
CA VAL A 366 -8.42 -3.79 1.64
C VAL A 366 -7.24 -3.53 0.70
N SER A 367 -6.34 -4.51 0.52
CA SER A 367 -5.26 -4.37 -0.48
C SER A 367 -5.85 -4.32 -1.90
N PRO A 368 -5.15 -3.79 -2.93
CA PRO A 368 -5.69 -3.73 -4.30
C PRO A 368 -6.25 -5.09 -4.77
N THR A 369 -5.51 -6.18 -4.53
CA THR A 369 -5.97 -7.53 -4.84
C THR A 369 -7.25 -7.92 -4.10
N ASP A 370 -7.43 -7.43 -2.87
CA ASP A 370 -8.64 -7.68 -2.08
C ASP A 370 -9.82 -6.80 -2.53
N ARG A 371 -9.58 -5.67 -3.22
CA ARG A 371 -10.65 -4.77 -3.72
C ARG A 371 -11.40 -5.40 -4.89
N GLY A 372 -10.68 -6.01 -5.83
CA GLY A 372 -11.29 -6.82 -6.89
C GLY A 372 -12.08 -8.01 -6.32
N MET A 373 -11.53 -8.69 -5.31
CA MET A 373 -12.23 -9.79 -4.63
C MET A 373 -13.49 -9.35 -3.90
N LEU A 374 -13.46 -8.16 -3.30
CA LEU A 374 -14.63 -7.58 -2.68
C LEU A 374 -15.71 -7.28 -3.74
N ALA A 375 -15.33 -6.69 -4.88
CA ALA A 375 -16.26 -6.48 -5.99
C ALA A 375 -16.90 -7.81 -6.43
N ALA A 376 -16.09 -8.86 -6.60
CA ALA A 376 -16.57 -10.21 -6.91
C ALA A 376 -17.58 -10.74 -5.88
N ALA A 377 -17.29 -10.55 -4.60
CA ALA A 377 -18.17 -10.98 -3.51
C ALA A 377 -19.50 -10.21 -3.53
N VAL A 378 -19.47 -8.90 -3.75
CA VAL A 378 -20.68 -8.08 -3.92
C VAL A 378 -21.54 -8.60 -5.07
N PHE A 379 -20.93 -8.88 -6.22
CA PHE A 379 -21.65 -9.38 -7.38
C PHE A 379 -22.33 -10.73 -7.11
N MET A 380 -21.58 -11.68 -6.54
CA MET A 380 -22.07 -13.03 -6.30
C MET A 380 -23.19 -13.09 -5.25
N ASP A 381 -23.22 -12.11 -4.35
CA ASP A 381 -24.27 -11.99 -3.35
C ASP A 381 -25.56 -11.34 -3.90
N LEU A 382 -25.51 -10.74 -5.09
CA LEU A 382 -26.68 -10.16 -5.76
C LEU A 382 -27.36 -11.13 -6.73
N VAL A 383 -26.69 -12.20 -7.18
CA VAL A 383 -27.24 -13.11 -8.20
C VAL A 383 -28.35 -13.99 -7.60
N PRO A 384 -29.56 -13.99 -8.18
CA PRO A 384 -30.63 -14.90 -7.76
C PRO A 384 -30.27 -16.38 -7.94
N SER A 385 -30.71 -17.26 -7.04
CA SER A 385 -30.37 -18.69 -7.08
C SER A 385 -30.89 -19.42 -8.32
N ASP A 386 -32.00 -18.95 -8.88
CA ASP A 386 -32.67 -19.41 -10.10
C ASP A 386 -31.89 -19.03 -11.37
N TYR A 387 -31.10 -17.96 -11.34
CA TYR A 387 -30.23 -17.56 -12.46
C TYR A 387 -29.10 -18.58 -12.74
N PHE A 388 -28.81 -19.46 -11.79
CA PHE A 388 -27.84 -20.56 -11.95
C PHE A 388 -28.45 -21.85 -12.49
N GLN A 389 -29.77 -21.91 -12.69
CA GLN A 389 -30.44 -23.11 -13.24
C GLN A 389 -30.52 -23.09 -14.77
N ASP A 390 -30.36 -21.92 -15.41
CA ASP A 390 -30.30 -21.80 -16.86
C ASP A 390 -28.85 -22.07 -17.31
N ASP A 391 -28.64 -22.99 -18.27
CA ASP A 391 -27.35 -23.50 -18.81
C ASP A 391 -26.35 -22.43 -19.34
N LYS A 392 -26.60 -21.13 -19.11
CA LYS A 392 -25.82 -20.01 -19.62
C LYS A 392 -24.65 -19.59 -18.72
N LEU A 393 -24.69 -19.94 -17.44
CA LEU A 393 -23.59 -19.72 -16.50
C LEU A 393 -23.03 -21.08 -16.12
N ASP A 394 -21.94 -21.48 -16.77
CA ASP A 394 -21.24 -22.76 -16.62
C ASP A 394 -20.48 -22.82 -15.27
N ILE A 395 -21.19 -22.54 -14.18
CA ILE A 395 -20.70 -22.66 -12.82
C ILE A 395 -20.96 -24.10 -12.40
N PRO A 396 -19.94 -24.88 -12.00
CA PRO A 396 -20.13 -26.27 -11.66
C PRO A 396 -21.14 -26.41 -10.52
N ILE A 397 -22.32 -26.94 -10.86
CA ILE A 397 -23.51 -27.18 -10.03
C ILE A 397 -23.18 -28.01 -8.77
N ALA A 398 -22.05 -28.72 -8.75
CA ALA A 398 -21.57 -29.54 -7.64
C ALA A 398 -21.27 -28.77 -6.31
N LEU A 399 -21.41 -27.44 -6.28
CA LEU A 399 -21.28 -26.60 -5.08
C LEU A 399 -22.62 -26.04 -4.57
N VAL A 400 -23.72 -26.29 -5.26
CA VAL A 400 -25.06 -25.85 -4.87
C VAL A 400 -25.75 -27.02 -4.20
N ASP A 401 -25.68 -27.08 -2.87
CA ASP A 401 -26.57 -27.95 -2.11
C ASP A 401 -28.00 -27.42 -2.34
N PRO A 402 -28.94 -28.22 -2.88
CA PRO A 402 -30.30 -27.77 -3.21
C PRO A 402 -31.11 -27.27 -1.99
N GLY A 403 -30.61 -27.45 -0.77
CA GLY A 403 -31.17 -26.88 0.45
C GLY A 403 -30.66 -25.48 0.82
N PHE A 404 -29.57 -25.01 0.20
CA PHE A 404 -29.01 -23.67 0.42
C PHE A 404 -29.50 -22.74 -0.69
N PHE A 405 -30.70 -22.20 -0.52
CA PHE A 405 -31.03 -20.92 -1.15
C PHE A 405 -29.98 -19.91 -0.67
N LEU A 406 -29.02 -19.60 -1.54
CA LEU A 406 -27.96 -18.62 -1.27
C LEU A 406 -28.68 -17.30 -0.97
N ARG A 407 -28.79 -16.96 0.32
CA ARG A 407 -29.43 -15.73 0.76
C ARG A 407 -28.58 -14.57 0.26
N GLN A 408 -29.17 -13.72 -0.57
CA GLN A 408 -28.56 -12.46 -0.99
C GLN A 408 -28.45 -11.55 0.23
N GLN A 409 -27.25 -11.37 0.78
CA GLN A 409 -27.06 -10.72 2.07
C GLN A 409 -27.06 -9.20 2.00
N ILE A 410 -26.53 -8.64 0.92
CA ILE A 410 -26.51 -7.21 0.68
C ILE A 410 -27.95 -6.68 0.63
N PRO A 411 -28.89 -7.25 -0.14
CA PRO A 411 -30.30 -6.85 -0.07
C PRO A 411 -30.93 -6.98 1.33
N LEU A 412 -30.58 -8.04 2.09
CA LEU A 412 -31.15 -8.30 3.42
C LEU A 412 -30.83 -7.21 4.45
N GLU A 413 -29.66 -6.59 4.36
CA GLU A 413 -29.23 -5.54 5.31
C GLU A 413 -29.35 -4.13 4.71
N PHE A 414 -29.17 -3.98 3.40
CA PHE A 414 -29.18 -2.67 2.75
C PHE A 414 -30.58 -2.11 2.57
N GLU A 415 -31.53 -2.89 2.04
CA GLU A 415 -32.88 -2.37 1.76
C GLU A 415 -33.61 -1.93 3.04
N PRO A 416 -33.59 -2.70 4.16
CA PRO A 416 -34.22 -2.24 5.39
C PRO A 416 -33.60 -0.96 5.94
N ALA A 417 -32.28 -0.81 5.85
CA ALA A 417 -31.61 0.41 6.28
C ALA A 417 -32.07 1.62 5.46
N LEU A 418 -32.28 1.45 4.16
CA LEU A 418 -32.83 2.52 3.30
C LEU A 418 -34.31 2.77 3.53
N TYR A 419 -35.09 1.71 3.80
CA TYR A 419 -36.50 1.81 4.17
C TYR A 419 -36.68 2.69 5.40
N ASP A 420 -35.86 2.46 6.43
CA ASP A 420 -35.85 3.24 7.67
C ASP A 420 -35.44 4.71 7.42
N LEU A 421 -34.55 4.97 6.45
CA LEU A 421 -34.14 6.33 6.08
C LEU A 421 -35.26 7.14 5.39
N LEU A 422 -36.11 6.50 4.59
CA LEU A 422 -37.15 7.20 3.84
C LEU A 422 -38.29 7.70 4.73
N ASN A 423 -38.55 7.05 5.86
CA ASN A 423 -39.66 7.36 6.77
C ASN A 423 -41.04 7.49 6.08
N ASN A 424 -41.17 7.00 4.84
CA ASN A 424 -42.37 7.09 4.01
C ASN A 424 -42.53 5.80 3.18
N PRO A 425 -43.52 4.94 3.49
CA PRO A 425 -43.70 3.67 2.81
C PRO A 425 -44.08 3.82 1.34
N GLU A 426 -44.82 4.88 0.94
CA GLU A 426 -45.20 5.11 -0.45
C GLU A 426 -43.99 5.43 -1.33
N VAL A 427 -43.02 6.17 -0.78
CA VAL A 427 -41.76 6.50 -1.46
C VAL A 427 -40.87 5.26 -1.55
N ALA A 428 -40.82 4.45 -0.50
CA ALA A 428 -40.08 3.20 -0.51
C ALA A 428 -40.65 2.22 -1.55
N GLU A 429 -41.97 2.11 -1.66
CA GLU A 429 -42.63 1.31 -2.69
C GLU A 429 -42.30 1.82 -4.11
N GLY A 430 -42.31 3.13 -4.33
CA GLY A 430 -41.93 3.75 -5.61
C GLY A 430 -40.46 3.49 -6.02
N LEU A 431 -39.56 3.35 -5.04
CA LEU A 431 -38.16 2.99 -5.26
C LEU A 431 -37.90 1.48 -5.26
N ILE A 432 -38.92 0.67 -4.99
CA ILE A 432 -38.82 -0.80 -4.85
C ILE A 432 -37.85 -1.17 -3.71
N ILE A 433 -37.93 -0.46 -2.59
CA ILE A 433 -37.14 -0.72 -1.39
C ILE A 433 -38.00 -1.48 -0.38
N ARG A 434 -37.53 -2.64 0.06
CA ARG A 434 -38.31 -3.55 0.90
C ARG A 434 -38.01 -3.34 2.38
N ALA A 435 -39.04 -3.54 3.20
CA ALA A 435 -38.91 -3.57 4.65
C ALA A 435 -38.29 -4.90 5.12
N LYS A 436 -37.75 -4.90 6.33
CA LYS A 436 -37.19 -6.12 6.94
C LYS A 436 -38.22 -7.24 7.00
N GLY A 437 -37.94 -8.34 6.32
CA GLY A 437 -38.74 -9.57 6.35
C GLY A 437 -39.62 -9.80 5.12
N ASP A 438 -39.64 -8.86 4.17
CA ASP A 438 -40.43 -8.95 2.93
C ASP A 438 -39.51 -9.13 1.71
N PHE A 439 -38.91 -10.31 1.57
CA PHE A 439 -37.85 -10.57 0.59
C PHE A 439 -38.25 -11.58 -0.51
N ALA A 440 -39.53 -11.61 -0.90
CA ALA A 440 -39.93 -12.38 -2.07
C ALA A 440 -39.18 -11.84 -3.30
N LEU A 441 -38.31 -12.68 -3.88
CA LEU A 441 -37.46 -12.32 -5.02
C LEU A 441 -38.20 -12.30 -6.35
N ASP A 442 -39.33 -13.01 -6.41
CA ASP A 442 -40.13 -13.21 -7.62
C ASP A 442 -40.69 -11.90 -8.21
N ASP A 443 -40.73 -10.83 -7.43
CA ASP A 443 -41.33 -9.55 -7.84
C ASP A 443 -40.30 -8.49 -8.30
N LEU A 444 -38.99 -8.74 -8.14
CA LEU A 444 -37.98 -7.83 -8.66
C LEU A 444 -37.76 -8.09 -10.15
N GLN A 445 -38.50 -7.36 -10.98
CA GLN A 445 -38.20 -7.25 -12.42
C GLN A 445 -36.95 -6.40 -12.61
N TYR A 446 -35.79 -7.02 -12.45
CA TYR A 446 -34.53 -6.39 -12.81
C TYR A 446 -34.52 -6.12 -14.32
N ASN A 447 -34.02 -4.96 -14.73
CA ASN A 447 -33.68 -4.70 -16.12
C ASN A 447 -32.19 -5.02 -16.33
N PRO A 448 -31.82 -6.25 -16.73
CA PRO A 448 -30.42 -6.63 -16.93
C PRO A 448 -29.74 -5.87 -18.09
N GLN A 449 -30.50 -5.10 -18.87
CA GLN A 449 -30.01 -4.37 -20.04
C GLN A 449 -29.91 -2.86 -19.80
N LEU A 450 -29.82 -2.41 -18.54
CA LEU A 450 -29.66 -0.98 -18.25
C LEU A 450 -28.32 -0.49 -18.84
N PRO A 451 -28.31 0.33 -19.92
CA PRO A 451 -27.07 0.70 -20.61
C PRO A 451 -26.09 1.39 -19.66
N GLU A 452 -24.78 1.23 -19.90
CA GLU A 452 -23.77 1.96 -19.14
C GLU A 452 -24.05 3.47 -19.22
N GLY A 453 -24.16 4.14 -18.06
CA GLY A 453 -24.48 5.57 -17.98
C GLY A 453 -25.97 5.94 -17.94
N ALA A 454 -26.91 4.99 -18.13
CA ALA A 454 -28.32 5.25 -17.86
C ALA A 454 -28.52 5.66 -16.39
N PRO A 455 -29.43 6.61 -16.07
CA PRO A 455 -29.67 7.05 -14.71
C PRO A 455 -30.28 5.91 -13.89
N ILE A 456 -29.77 5.70 -12.68
CA ILE A 456 -30.35 4.77 -11.71
C ILE A 456 -31.50 5.51 -11.02
N GLN A 457 -32.73 5.03 -11.16
CA GLN A 457 -33.92 5.66 -10.58
C GLN A 457 -34.52 4.82 -9.45
N THR A 458 -34.37 3.50 -9.52
CA THR A 458 -34.93 2.55 -8.56
C THR A 458 -33.87 1.62 -7.99
N MET A 459 -34.22 0.89 -6.92
CA MET A 459 -33.37 -0.17 -6.37
C MET A 459 -33.15 -1.30 -7.39
N ALA A 460 -34.16 -1.61 -8.20
CA ALA A 460 -34.06 -2.59 -9.28
C ALA A 460 -33.03 -2.18 -10.35
N ASP A 461 -32.94 -0.88 -10.69
CA ASP A 461 -31.92 -0.36 -11.60
C ASP A 461 -30.51 -0.49 -11.01
N LEU A 462 -30.36 -0.23 -9.70
CA LEU A 462 -29.08 -0.37 -9.01
C LEU A 462 -28.62 -1.82 -9.09
N TYR A 463 -29.46 -2.76 -8.65
CA TYR A 463 -29.11 -4.18 -8.69
C TYR A 463 -28.93 -4.71 -10.10
N GLY A 464 -29.76 -4.30 -11.06
CA GLY A 464 -29.60 -4.64 -12.47
C GLY A 464 -28.23 -4.22 -13.02
N ARG A 465 -27.77 -3.01 -12.69
CA ARG A 465 -26.43 -2.54 -13.08
C ARG A 465 -25.31 -3.33 -12.40
N LEU A 466 -25.41 -3.56 -11.08
CA LEU A 466 -24.42 -4.34 -10.36
C LEU A 466 -24.34 -5.78 -10.92
N LEU A 467 -25.48 -6.40 -11.22
CA LEU A 467 -25.55 -7.73 -11.81
C LEU A 467 -24.95 -7.79 -13.22
N SER A 468 -25.30 -6.84 -14.09
CA SER A 468 -24.74 -6.75 -15.44
C SER A 468 -23.21 -6.67 -15.38
N MET A 469 -22.66 -5.75 -14.59
CA MET A 469 -21.20 -5.61 -14.41
C MET A 469 -20.55 -6.89 -13.88
N GLY A 470 -21.15 -7.52 -12.87
CA GLY A 470 -20.64 -8.76 -12.30
C GLY A 470 -20.65 -9.93 -13.28
N SER A 471 -21.71 -10.05 -14.07
CA SER A 471 -21.87 -11.11 -15.06
C SER A 471 -20.87 -10.99 -16.21
N GLU A 472 -20.66 -9.78 -16.74
CA GLU A 472 -19.69 -9.51 -17.80
C GLU A 472 -18.27 -9.81 -17.34
N ARG A 473 -17.91 -9.35 -16.13
CA ARG A 473 -16.60 -9.63 -15.53
C ARG A 473 -16.38 -11.11 -15.22
N TYR A 474 -17.41 -11.81 -14.77
CA TYR A 474 -17.31 -13.24 -14.53
C TYR A 474 -17.09 -14.01 -15.83
N LEU A 475 -17.81 -13.67 -16.90
CA LEU A 475 -17.62 -14.28 -18.22
C LEU A 475 -16.22 -14.00 -18.78
N GLU A 476 -15.75 -12.76 -18.65
CA GLU A 476 -14.39 -12.38 -19.01
C GLU A 476 -13.38 -13.23 -18.24
N TRP A 477 -13.50 -13.31 -16.91
CA TRP A 477 -12.60 -14.09 -16.08
C TRP A 477 -12.63 -15.60 -16.38
N GLY A 478 -13.83 -16.16 -16.55
CA GLY A 478 -14.04 -17.57 -16.87
C GLY A 478 -13.47 -17.98 -18.23
N SER A 479 -13.40 -17.04 -19.17
CA SER A 479 -12.79 -17.24 -20.50
C SER A 479 -11.26 -17.04 -20.52
N GLY A 480 -10.64 -16.89 -19.35
CA GLY A 480 -9.20 -16.64 -19.19
C GLY A 480 -8.81 -15.16 -19.24
N GLY A 481 -9.79 -14.26 -19.26
CA GLY A 481 -9.61 -12.83 -19.12
C GLY A 481 -9.21 -12.42 -17.71
N GLN A 482 -9.06 -11.11 -17.51
CA GLN A 482 -8.63 -10.56 -16.24
C GLN A 482 -9.73 -10.76 -15.18
N GLY A 483 -9.34 -11.30 -14.01
CA GLY A 483 -10.26 -11.37 -12.89
C GLY A 483 -10.65 -9.98 -12.38
N PRO A 484 -11.60 -9.89 -11.43
CA PRO A 484 -12.04 -8.63 -10.87
C PRO A 484 -10.87 -7.75 -10.39
N ILE A 485 -10.90 -6.47 -10.74
CA ILE A 485 -9.86 -5.46 -10.47
C ILE A 485 -10.41 -4.32 -9.60
N ASP A 486 -9.51 -3.47 -9.06
CA ASP A 486 -9.88 -2.27 -8.29
C ASP A 486 -10.94 -1.41 -8.99
N HIS A 487 -10.86 -1.32 -10.32
CA HIS A 487 -11.81 -0.55 -11.13
C HIS A 487 -13.26 -1.04 -10.97
N ASP A 488 -13.47 -2.34 -10.78
CA ASP A 488 -14.82 -2.90 -10.64
C ASP A 488 -15.47 -2.43 -9.34
N LEU A 489 -14.70 -2.35 -8.25
CA LEU A 489 -15.18 -1.76 -7.02
C LEU A 489 -15.53 -0.28 -7.22
N ASP A 490 -14.68 0.48 -7.93
CA ASP A 490 -14.96 1.89 -8.21
C ASP A 490 -16.27 2.07 -8.99
N MET A 491 -16.57 1.19 -9.96
CA MET A 491 -17.86 1.19 -10.69
C MET A 491 -19.05 0.84 -9.79
N ILE A 492 -18.92 -0.15 -8.90
CA ILE A 492 -19.96 -0.48 -7.91
C ILE A 492 -20.25 0.75 -7.04
N LEU A 493 -19.20 1.39 -6.51
CA LEU A 493 -19.35 2.56 -5.65
C LEU A 493 -19.94 3.75 -6.42
N GLN A 494 -19.64 3.89 -7.71
CA GLN A 494 -20.25 4.88 -8.59
C GLN A 494 -21.75 4.63 -8.78
N ALA A 495 -22.17 3.37 -8.96
CA ALA A 495 -23.58 3.00 -9.06
C ALA A 495 -24.34 3.33 -7.76
N VAL A 496 -23.79 2.97 -6.59
CA VAL A 496 -24.38 3.33 -5.29
C VAL A 496 -24.45 4.86 -5.12
N ASN A 497 -23.44 5.58 -5.59
CA ASN A 497 -23.43 7.04 -5.55
C ASN A 497 -24.49 7.67 -6.45
N GLN A 498 -24.72 7.13 -7.65
CA GLN A 498 -25.82 7.57 -8.51
C GLN A 498 -27.17 7.36 -7.82
N PHE A 499 -27.38 6.17 -7.23
CA PHE A 499 -28.58 5.86 -6.48
C PHE A 499 -28.77 6.76 -5.24
N ALA A 500 -27.71 7.08 -4.51
CA ALA A 500 -27.76 7.99 -3.37
C ALA A 500 -28.20 9.41 -3.73
N ASN A 501 -28.16 9.78 -5.02
CA ASN A 501 -28.55 11.10 -5.51
C ASN A 501 -29.93 11.12 -6.19
N VAL A 502 -30.73 10.05 -6.10
CA VAL A 502 -32.15 10.11 -6.54
C VAL A 502 -32.91 11.15 -5.70
N PRO A 503 -33.95 11.81 -6.26
CA PRO A 503 -34.67 12.89 -5.61
C PRO A 503 -35.14 12.60 -4.17
N GLU A 504 -35.52 11.35 -3.91
CA GLU A 504 -36.01 10.84 -2.63
C GLU A 504 -34.91 10.81 -1.57
N PHE A 505 -33.65 10.67 -1.97
CA PHE A 505 -32.46 10.69 -1.10
C PHE A 505 -31.66 11.99 -1.17
N ALA A 506 -32.14 13.02 -1.89
CA ALA A 506 -31.38 14.25 -2.15
C ALA A 506 -30.84 14.95 -0.89
N ASN A 507 -31.52 14.79 0.25
CA ASN A 507 -31.11 15.39 1.54
C ASN A 507 -30.26 14.47 2.41
N GLN A 508 -30.05 13.21 2.01
CA GLN A 508 -29.37 12.18 2.79
C GLN A 508 -28.45 11.25 1.98
N PRO A 509 -27.66 11.75 1.00
CA PRO A 509 -26.82 10.89 0.17
C PRO A 509 -25.68 10.22 0.97
N ILE A 510 -25.27 10.82 2.09
CA ILE A 510 -24.22 10.27 2.96
C ILE A 510 -24.74 9.03 3.67
N GLN A 511 -25.96 9.08 4.22
CA GLN A 511 -26.58 8.01 4.96
C GLN A 511 -26.86 6.79 4.07
N VAL A 512 -27.24 7.00 2.80
CA VAL A 512 -27.38 5.90 1.82
C VAL A 512 -26.04 5.18 1.61
N ARG A 513 -24.95 5.93 1.49
CA ARG A 513 -23.61 5.35 1.30
C ARG A 513 -23.12 4.63 2.55
N GLU A 514 -23.39 5.19 3.73
CA GLU A 514 -23.10 4.55 5.02
C GLU A 514 -23.88 3.25 5.18
N ALA A 515 -25.18 3.23 4.86
CA ALA A 515 -26.01 2.03 4.88
C ALA A 515 -25.44 0.93 3.98
N PHE A 516 -24.94 1.28 2.79
CA PHE A 516 -24.29 0.31 1.89
C PHE A 516 -22.97 -0.24 2.47
N VAL A 517 -22.15 0.61 3.09
CA VAL A 517 -20.89 0.15 3.71
C VAL A 517 -21.16 -0.73 4.92
N GLU A 518 -22.14 -0.38 5.74
CA GLU A 518 -22.53 -1.19 6.90
C GLU A 518 -23.15 -2.52 6.47
N SER A 519 -23.95 -2.55 5.40
CA SER A 519 -24.43 -3.82 4.84
C SER A 519 -23.27 -4.68 4.35
N LEU A 520 -22.30 -4.10 3.65
CA LEU A 520 -21.09 -4.83 3.23
C LEU A 520 -20.29 -5.35 4.43
N LYS A 521 -20.13 -4.55 5.49
CA LYS A 521 -19.44 -4.99 6.71
C LYS A 521 -20.17 -6.15 7.38
N ALA A 522 -21.50 -6.07 7.48
CA ALA A 522 -22.32 -7.14 8.04
C ALA A 522 -22.13 -8.43 7.24
N THR A 523 -22.18 -8.36 5.90
CA THR A 523 -21.93 -9.49 5.01
C THR A 523 -20.49 -10.03 5.09
N LEU A 524 -19.49 -9.15 5.16
CA LEU A 524 -18.07 -9.52 5.10
C LEU A 524 -17.49 -10.06 6.41
N TYR A 525 -17.86 -9.46 7.54
CA TYR A 525 -17.22 -9.73 8.83
C TYR A 525 -18.00 -10.69 9.71
N ASP A 526 -19.28 -10.90 9.46
CA ASP A 526 -20.02 -11.97 10.10
C ASP A 526 -19.76 -13.27 9.33
N GLN A 527 -18.79 -14.08 9.78
CA GLN A 527 -18.34 -15.28 9.03
C GLN A 527 -19.41 -16.37 8.87
N GLU A 528 -20.48 -16.32 9.65
CA GLU A 528 -21.64 -17.21 9.47
C GLU A 528 -22.57 -16.75 8.33
N ALA A 529 -22.32 -15.56 7.77
CA ALA A 529 -23.20 -14.92 6.82
C ALA A 529 -22.85 -15.30 5.38
N PHE A 530 -21.58 -15.39 4.97
CA PHE A 530 -21.27 -15.66 3.56
C PHE A 530 -22.00 -16.87 3.00
N THR A 531 -22.64 -16.67 1.85
CA THR A 531 -23.24 -17.76 1.07
C THR A 531 -22.20 -18.87 0.86
N ALA A 532 -22.63 -20.13 0.76
CA ALA A 532 -21.73 -21.27 0.57
C ALA A 532 -20.76 -21.06 -0.61
N TYR A 533 -21.17 -20.26 -1.60
CA TYR A 533 -20.36 -19.83 -2.72
C TYR A 533 -19.29 -18.79 -2.36
N GLY A 534 -19.60 -17.77 -1.54
CA GLY A 534 -18.61 -16.83 -1.01
C GLY A 534 -17.51 -17.55 -0.21
N GLN A 535 -17.91 -18.57 0.57
CA GLN A 535 -16.98 -19.46 1.26
C GLN A 535 -16.15 -20.31 0.27
N ALA A 536 -16.77 -20.81 -0.80
CA ALA A 536 -16.08 -21.59 -1.84
C ALA A 536 -15.05 -20.76 -2.63
N LEU A 537 -15.35 -19.49 -2.93
CA LEU A 537 -14.40 -18.55 -3.54
C LEU A 537 -13.21 -18.32 -2.60
N GLN A 538 -13.45 -18.11 -1.31
CA GLN A 538 -12.36 -18.00 -0.31
C GLN A 538 -11.49 -19.25 -0.25
N LEU A 539 -12.08 -20.45 -0.36
CA LEU A 539 -11.37 -21.74 -0.32
C LEU A 539 -10.59 -22.05 -1.61
N ARG A 540 -11.06 -21.58 -2.78
CA ARG A 540 -10.39 -21.78 -4.07
C ARG A 540 -9.31 -20.74 -4.38
N MET A 541 -9.11 -19.74 -3.51
CA MET A 541 -8.00 -18.80 -3.66
C MET A 541 -6.64 -19.51 -3.57
N PRO A 542 -5.75 -19.36 -4.57
CA PRO A 542 -4.39 -19.88 -4.50
C PRO A 542 -3.59 -19.02 -3.51
N GLY A 543 -3.65 -19.36 -2.22
CA GLY A 543 -2.91 -18.64 -1.19
C GLY A 543 -3.60 -18.41 0.15
N GLY A 544 -4.73 -19.07 0.44
CA GLY A 544 -5.17 -19.37 1.81
C GLY A 544 -5.49 -18.18 2.72
N GLY A 545 -6.79 -17.87 2.80
CA GLY A 545 -7.42 -17.22 3.96
C GLY A 545 -7.25 -15.71 4.02
N ILE A 546 -8.33 -14.99 3.72
CA ILE A 546 -8.54 -13.66 4.29
C ILE A 546 -8.63 -13.90 5.80
N ASN A 547 -7.56 -13.61 6.54
CA ASN A 547 -7.69 -13.50 7.99
C ASN A 547 -8.39 -12.15 8.24
N PRO A 548 -9.57 -12.13 8.87
CA PRO A 548 -10.11 -10.87 9.34
C PRO A 548 -9.09 -10.22 10.31
N PRO A 549 -9.03 -8.88 10.35
CA PRO A 549 -8.12 -8.15 11.22
C PRO A 549 -8.27 -8.50 12.70
#